data_AF-A0A7R8AP97-F1
#
_entry.id   AF-A0A7R8AP97-F1
#
_cell.length_a   1.000
_cell.length_b   1.000
_cell.length_c   1.000
_cell.angle_alpha   90.00
_cell.angle_beta   90.00
_cell.angle_gamma   90.00
#
_symmetry.space_group_name_H-M   'P 1'
#
loop_
_entity.id
_entity.type
_entity.pdbx_description
1 polymer ?
#
loop_
_entity_poly.entity_id
_entity_poly.type
_entity_poly.pdbx_seq_one_letter_code
_entity_poly.pdbx_strand_id
1 'polypeptide(L)'
;MSSIKYCFVIHSLLSASPSKNKPRPTNQPPLSSKPSKMKPTTALVLTLSLIAGTAFADKTCTPSFDYCADELIDSKGFTKDDLKSSLKGSEFEDADPMQILYHCTNPGAIGHPKLCKDGCKDSGSEGSKKC
;
A
#
# COMPACT_ATOMS: atom_id res chain seq x y z
N MET A 1 24.01 27.62 8.41
CA MET A 1 22.62 28.07 8.65
C MET A 1 21.95 28.30 7.30
N SER A 2 21.01 27.44 6.91
CA SER A 2 19.91 27.77 5.99
C SER A 2 18.91 26.62 6.01
N SER A 3 17.84 26.82 6.77
CA SER A 3 16.62 25.99 6.78
C SER A 3 15.82 26.30 5.53
N ILE A 4 15.44 25.27 4.76
CA ILE A 4 14.33 25.37 3.82
C ILE A 4 13.17 24.59 4.43
N LYS A 5 12.27 25.35 5.06
CA LYS A 5 10.93 24.96 5.51
C LYS A 5 10.10 24.60 4.28
N TYR A 6 9.77 23.33 4.09
CA TYR A 6 8.61 22.94 3.30
C TYR A 6 7.44 22.73 4.26
N CYS A 7 6.63 23.78 4.42
CA CYS A 7 5.33 23.69 5.07
C CYS A 7 4.37 22.94 4.13
N PHE A 8 4.02 21.71 4.49
CA PHE A 8 2.87 21.01 3.93
C PHE A 8 1.61 21.63 4.53
N VAL A 9 0.87 22.42 3.74
CA VAL A 9 -0.50 22.82 4.05
C VAL A 9 -1.35 22.35 2.89
N ILE A 10 -1.89 21.13 2.98
CA ILE A 10 -3.04 20.74 2.17
C ILE A 10 -4.24 20.80 3.08
N HIS A 11 -4.96 21.91 2.94
CA HIS A 11 -6.18 22.22 3.66
C HIS A 11 -7.33 21.41 3.04
N SER A 12 -8.07 20.76 3.92
CA SER A 12 -9.24 19.91 3.67
C SER A 12 -10.41 20.62 2.99
N LEU A 13 -11.35 19.77 2.51
CA LEU A 13 -12.82 19.90 2.44
C LEU A 13 -13.37 19.86 1.01
N LEU A 14 -14.14 18.82 0.67
CA LEU A 14 -15.60 18.93 0.56
C LEU A 14 -16.26 17.55 0.36
N SER A 15 -17.13 17.20 1.29
CA SER A 15 -18.03 16.03 1.25
C SER A 15 -19.27 16.31 0.40
N ALA A 16 -19.76 15.33 -0.37
CA ALA A 16 -21.16 15.25 -0.80
C ALA A 16 -21.58 13.83 -1.28
N SER A 17 -22.58 13.25 -0.62
CA SER A 17 -23.54 12.24 -1.13
C SER A 17 -24.92 12.93 -1.25
N PRO A 18 -26.06 12.36 -1.73
CA PRO A 18 -26.38 11.16 -2.55
C PRO A 18 -27.31 11.51 -3.78
N SER A 19 -27.72 10.55 -4.65
CA SER A 19 -29.11 10.44 -5.21
C SER A 19 -29.32 9.44 -6.38
N LYS A 20 -30.09 8.36 -6.07
CA LYS A 20 -31.24 7.68 -6.72
C LYS A 20 -31.58 7.73 -8.24
N ASN A 21 -32.17 6.60 -8.67
CA ASN A 21 -33.12 6.30 -9.79
C ASN A 21 -32.51 5.86 -11.14
N LYS A 22 -33.01 4.89 -11.92
CA LYS A 22 -34.34 4.24 -12.08
C LYS A 22 -34.17 2.91 -12.91
N PRO A 23 -35.20 2.04 -13.07
CA PRO A 23 -35.06 0.65 -13.53
C PRO A 23 -35.12 0.45 -15.06
N ARG A 24 -34.58 -0.68 -15.55
CA ARG A 24 -34.66 -1.12 -16.96
C ARG A 24 -35.55 -2.37 -17.10
N PRO A 25 -36.67 -2.32 -17.85
CA PRO A 25 -37.38 -3.51 -18.29
C PRO A 25 -36.77 -4.00 -19.62
N THR A 26 -36.60 -5.32 -19.78
CA THR A 26 -36.15 -5.91 -21.05
C THR A 26 -37.18 -6.96 -21.48
N ASN A 27 -38.02 -6.62 -22.46
CA ASN A 27 -38.84 -7.57 -23.21
C ASN A 27 -38.13 -7.87 -24.55
N GLN A 28 -37.57 -9.08 -24.60
CA GLN A 28 -37.48 -10.12 -25.64
C GLN A 28 -37.99 -9.90 -27.12
N PRO A 29 -37.68 -10.83 -28.07
CA PRO A 29 -36.86 -10.63 -29.30
C PRO A 29 -37.69 -10.89 -30.60
N PRO A 30 -37.19 -11.27 -31.82
CA PRO A 30 -36.40 -12.50 -32.13
C PRO A 30 -35.44 -12.48 -33.36
N LEU A 31 -34.71 -13.60 -33.49
CA LEU A 31 -34.18 -14.31 -34.69
C LEU A 31 -33.52 -13.54 -35.85
N SER A 32 -32.31 -13.96 -36.23
CA SER A 32 -32.09 -14.72 -37.47
C SER A 32 -30.59 -15.00 -37.69
N SER A 33 -30.25 -16.27 -37.87
CA SER A 33 -28.90 -16.80 -38.08
C SER A 33 -28.48 -16.74 -39.56
N LYS A 34 -27.31 -16.17 -39.85
CA LYS A 34 -26.55 -16.40 -41.10
C LYS A 34 -25.04 -16.47 -40.81
N PRO A 35 -24.29 -17.45 -41.34
CA PRO A 35 -22.86 -17.57 -41.10
C PRO A 35 -22.06 -16.79 -42.14
N SER A 36 -21.01 -16.07 -41.71
CA SER A 36 -20.04 -15.45 -42.62
C SER A 36 -18.67 -15.31 -41.97
N LYS A 37 -17.79 -16.23 -42.35
CA LYS A 37 -16.40 -16.00 -42.78
C LYS A 37 -15.45 -15.28 -41.81
N MET A 38 -14.58 -16.06 -41.16
CA MET A 38 -13.40 -15.59 -40.42
C MET A 38 -12.54 -14.66 -41.28
N LYS A 39 -12.12 -13.53 -40.69
CA LYS A 39 -11.02 -12.68 -41.14
C LYS A 39 -10.08 -12.48 -39.95
N PRO A 40 -8.80 -12.85 -40.04
CA PRO A 40 -7.87 -12.68 -38.94
C PRO A 40 -7.34 -11.25 -39.00
N THR A 41 -7.64 -10.44 -37.99
CA THR A 41 -6.87 -9.22 -37.75
C THR A 41 -6.48 -9.19 -36.28
N THR A 42 -5.41 -9.94 -36.02
CA THR A 42 -4.61 -9.90 -34.81
C THR A 42 -3.95 -8.52 -34.69
N ALA A 43 -4.28 -7.79 -33.62
CA ALA A 43 -3.43 -6.71 -33.11
C ALA A 43 -3.74 -6.49 -31.61
N LEU A 44 -3.34 -7.44 -30.77
CA LEU A 44 -3.25 -7.24 -29.33
C LEU A 44 -1.97 -6.45 -29.05
N VAL A 45 -2.06 -5.12 -29.00
CA VAL A 45 -0.95 -4.27 -28.56
C VAL A 45 -0.90 -4.32 -27.04
N LEU A 46 -0.15 -5.28 -26.49
CA LEU A 46 0.28 -5.29 -25.09
C LEU A 46 1.42 -4.27 -24.95
N THR A 47 1.10 -3.01 -24.66
CA THR A 47 2.10 -2.07 -24.13
C THR A 47 2.45 -2.48 -22.70
N LEU A 48 3.48 -3.30 -22.56
CA LEU A 48 4.08 -3.63 -21.27
C LEU A 48 4.91 -2.42 -20.84
N SER A 49 4.36 -1.60 -19.94
CA SER A 49 5.11 -0.52 -19.30
C SER A 49 6.18 -1.12 -18.39
N LEU A 50 7.43 -1.18 -18.88
CA LEU A 50 8.58 -1.41 -18.03
C LEU A 50 8.74 -0.21 -17.10
N ILE A 51 8.26 -0.33 -15.87
CA ILE A 51 8.67 0.56 -14.79
C ILE A 51 10.09 0.13 -14.42
N ALA A 52 11.08 0.76 -15.03
CA ALA A 52 12.46 0.67 -14.61
C ALA A 52 12.61 1.40 -13.26
N GLY A 53 12.29 0.69 -12.17
CA GLY A 53 12.68 1.09 -10.82
C GLY A 53 14.19 0.92 -10.69
N THR A 54 14.86 1.96 -10.21
CA THR A 54 16.27 1.92 -9.82
C THR A 54 16.52 0.74 -8.89
N ALA A 55 17.32 -0.22 -9.32
CA ALA A 55 17.67 -1.42 -8.55
C ALA A 55 18.62 -1.07 -7.38
N PHE A 56 18.13 -0.32 -6.41
CA PHE A 56 18.42 -0.66 -5.03
C PHE A 56 17.51 -1.85 -4.73
N ALA A 57 17.99 -2.87 -4.04
CA ALA A 57 17.07 -3.84 -3.46
C ALA A 57 16.25 -3.08 -2.40
N ASP A 58 15.16 -2.43 -2.83
CA ASP A 58 14.25 -1.74 -1.94
C ASP A 58 13.82 -2.75 -0.89
N LYS A 59 14.14 -2.45 0.37
CA LYS A 59 13.71 -3.25 1.49
C LYS A 59 12.20 -3.13 1.52
N THR A 60 11.51 -4.23 1.26
CA THR A 60 10.05 -4.27 1.23
C THR A 60 9.50 -5.18 2.30
N CYS A 61 8.41 -4.76 2.90
CA CYS A 61 7.56 -5.59 3.73
C CYS A 61 6.28 -5.95 2.95
N THR A 62 5.57 -7.00 3.37
CA THR A 62 4.29 -7.37 2.72
C THR A 62 3.27 -6.26 2.98
N PRO A 63 2.64 -5.66 1.96
CA PRO A 63 1.64 -4.62 2.17
C PRO A 63 0.50 -5.09 3.07
N SER A 64 0.00 -4.17 3.89
CA SER A 64 -1.10 -4.38 4.85
C SER A 64 -0.78 -5.32 6.02
N PHE A 65 0.47 -5.75 6.17
CA PHE A 65 0.91 -6.61 7.28
C PHE A 65 1.55 -5.78 8.38
N ASP A 66 1.37 -6.22 9.62
CA ASP A 66 1.98 -5.63 10.80
C ASP A 66 3.22 -6.43 11.21
N TYR A 67 4.35 -5.74 11.36
CA TYR A 67 5.64 -6.33 11.70
C TYR A 67 6.21 -5.75 12.98
N CYS A 68 6.90 -6.60 13.75
CA CYS A 68 7.81 -6.16 14.79
C CYS A 68 9.17 -5.78 14.18
N ALA A 69 9.92 -4.98 14.91
CA ALA A 69 11.18 -4.40 14.46
C ALA A 69 12.26 -5.46 14.18
N ASP A 70 12.33 -6.47 15.03
CA ASP A 70 13.17 -7.66 14.91
C ASP A 70 12.89 -8.41 13.61
N GLU A 71 11.62 -8.67 13.27
CA GLU A 71 11.27 -9.36 12.02
C GLU A 71 11.64 -8.54 10.77
N LEU A 72 11.44 -7.21 10.80
CA LEU A 72 11.88 -6.34 9.71
C LEU A 72 13.39 -6.40 9.51
N ILE A 73 14.15 -6.47 10.60
CA ILE A 73 15.62 -6.55 10.55
C ILE A 73 16.07 -7.93 10.08
N ASP A 74 15.59 -8.99 10.73
CA ASP A 74 16.08 -10.35 10.55
C ASP A 74 15.56 -10.98 9.26
N SER A 75 14.31 -10.72 8.88
CA SER A 75 13.65 -11.38 7.73
C SER A 75 13.56 -10.51 6.49
N LYS A 76 13.39 -9.19 6.65
CA LYS A 76 13.21 -8.27 5.52
C LYS A 76 14.48 -7.44 5.22
N GLY A 77 15.48 -7.52 6.10
CA GLY A 77 16.78 -6.90 5.92
C GLY A 77 16.79 -5.38 6.07
N PHE A 78 15.82 -4.82 6.80
CA PHE A 78 15.87 -3.43 7.27
C PHE A 78 16.96 -3.28 8.33
N THR A 79 17.40 -2.05 8.56
CA THR A 79 18.29 -1.70 9.66
C THR A 79 17.54 -0.92 10.73
N LYS A 80 18.10 -0.84 11.94
CA LYS A 80 17.56 0.04 12.99
C LYS A 80 17.47 1.50 12.55
N ASP A 81 18.38 1.95 11.69
CA ASP A 81 18.38 3.32 11.17
C ASP A 81 17.25 3.56 10.16
N ASP A 82 16.87 2.55 9.37
CA ASP A 82 15.68 2.62 8.50
C ASP A 82 14.41 2.74 9.35
N LEU A 83 14.31 1.95 10.42
CA LEU A 83 13.18 2.01 11.35
C LEU A 83 13.11 3.39 12.03
N LYS A 84 14.21 3.89 12.58
CA LYS A 84 14.25 5.25 13.16
C LYS A 84 13.89 6.32 12.15
N SER A 85 14.36 6.19 10.91
CA SER A 85 14.04 7.15 9.86
C SER A 85 12.55 7.13 9.51
N SER A 86 11.89 5.98 9.59
CA SER A 86 10.43 5.86 9.41
C SER A 86 9.60 6.50 10.54
N LEU A 87 10.20 6.68 11.73
CA LEU A 87 9.55 7.31 12.89
C LEU A 87 9.73 8.83 12.92
N LYS A 88 10.63 9.40 12.11
CA LYS A 88 10.87 10.85 12.09
C LYS A 88 9.62 11.62 11.70
N GLY A 89 9.32 12.67 12.46
CA GLY A 89 8.11 13.48 12.30
C GLY A 89 6.83 12.81 12.80
N SER A 90 6.90 11.62 13.38
CA SER A 90 5.78 11.00 14.10
C SER A 90 5.83 11.34 15.59
N GLU A 91 4.76 11.04 16.32
CA GLU A 91 4.72 11.13 17.79
C GLU A 91 5.63 10.10 18.50
N PHE A 92 6.26 9.20 17.74
CA PHE A 92 7.16 8.14 18.25
C PHE A 92 8.61 8.33 17.81
N GLU A 93 9.01 9.53 17.34
CA GLU A 93 10.39 9.81 16.93
C GLU A 93 11.42 9.46 18.03
N ASP A 94 11.07 9.71 19.29
CA ASP A 94 11.91 9.43 20.47
C ASP A 94 11.66 8.06 21.11
N ALA A 95 10.72 7.27 20.59
CA ALA A 95 10.42 5.95 21.12
C ALA A 95 11.50 4.93 20.74
N ASP A 96 11.63 3.86 21.53
CA ASP A 96 12.46 2.73 21.12
C ASP A 96 11.83 2.04 19.90
N PRO A 97 12.51 1.97 18.74
CA PRO A 97 11.97 1.31 17.56
C PRO A 97 11.59 -0.14 17.79
N MET A 98 12.14 -0.81 18.82
CA MET A 98 11.79 -2.19 19.20
C MET A 98 10.43 -2.31 19.89
N GLN A 99 9.88 -1.21 20.42
CA GLN A 99 8.56 -1.18 21.06
C GLN A 99 7.45 -0.76 20.09
N ILE A 100 7.78 -0.52 18.82
CA ILE A 100 6.85 -0.10 17.79
C ILE A 100 6.39 -1.30 16.97
N LEU A 101 5.08 -1.37 16.74
CA LEU A 101 4.46 -2.19 15.71
C LEU A 101 4.38 -1.36 14.42
N TYR A 102 4.97 -1.87 13.35
CA TYR A 102 5.04 -1.19 12.06
C TYR A 102 4.01 -1.77 11.09
N HIS A 103 3.04 -0.95 10.69
CA HIS A 103 2.12 -1.32 9.62
C HIS A 103 2.75 -1.07 8.26
N CYS A 104 2.91 -2.11 7.44
CA CYS A 104 3.44 -1.95 6.10
C CYS A 104 2.38 -1.40 5.12
N THR A 105 2.73 -0.38 4.34
CA THR A 105 1.83 0.24 3.36
C THR A 105 2.20 -0.14 1.93
N ASN A 106 1.24 -0.17 1.01
CA ASN A 106 1.48 -0.38 -0.43
C ASN A 106 2.38 0.76 -0.97
N PRO A 107 3.52 0.48 -1.65
CA PRO A 107 3.94 -0.79 -2.29
C PRO A 107 4.87 -1.72 -1.49
N GLY A 108 5.00 -1.54 -0.19
CA GLY A 108 5.83 -2.36 0.70
C GLY A 108 6.74 -1.55 1.61
N ALA A 109 6.37 -0.28 1.87
CA ALA A 109 7.14 0.62 2.71
C ALA A 109 6.65 0.55 4.16
N ILE A 110 7.52 0.85 5.12
CA ILE A 110 7.13 1.04 6.50
C ILE A 110 6.14 2.20 6.57
N GLY A 111 4.94 1.93 7.07
CA GLY A 111 3.85 2.88 7.18
C GLY A 111 3.64 3.33 8.62
N HIS A 112 2.37 3.43 9.03
CA HIS A 112 2.01 4.08 10.30
C HIS A 112 2.50 3.28 11.52
N PRO A 113 3.38 3.87 12.35
CA PRO A 113 3.85 3.23 13.58
C PRO A 113 2.77 3.22 14.66
N LYS A 114 2.81 2.21 15.53
CA LYS A 114 1.99 2.12 16.75
C LYS A 114 2.85 1.67 17.93
N LEU A 115 2.87 2.46 19.00
CA LEU A 115 3.57 2.09 20.22
C LEU A 115 2.86 0.96 20.99
N CYS A 116 3.61 -0.09 21.30
CA CYS A 116 3.18 -1.19 22.16
C CYS A 116 3.74 -1.02 23.57
N LYS A 117 2.86 -0.82 24.56
CA LYS A 117 3.25 -0.62 25.98
C LYS A 117 4.06 -1.77 26.56
N ASP A 118 3.76 -2.99 26.14
CA ASP A 118 4.44 -4.22 26.59
C ASP A 118 5.47 -4.75 25.56
N GLY A 119 5.84 -3.92 24.58
CA GLY A 119 6.64 -4.34 23.42
C GLY A 119 5.82 -5.04 22.34
N CYS A 120 6.39 -5.12 21.14
CA CYS A 120 5.77 -5.83 20.03
C CYS A 120 5.88 -7.34 20.23
N LYS A 121 4.77 -8.09 20.06
CA LYS A 121 4.72 -9.53 20.30
C LYS A 121 4.55 -10.32 19.02
N ASP A 122 5.31 -11.42 18.95
CA ASP A 122 5.15 -12.43 17.92
C ASP A 122 3.83 -13.20 18.11
N SER A 123 3.03 -13.33 17.07
CA SER A 123 1.78 -14.11 17.05
C SER A 123 1.92 -15.50 16.42
N GLY A 124 3.14 -15.92 16.06
CA GLY A 124 3.45 -17.18 15.40
C GLY A 124 3.19 -17.19 13.89
N SER A 125 2.61 -16.12 13.35
CA SER A 125 2.33 -15.93 11.92
C SER A 125 2.95 -14.62 11.45
N GLU A 126 3.51 -14.63 10.23
CA GLU A 126 4.03 -13.42 9.59
C GLU A 126 2.90 -12.38 9.44
N GLY A 127 3.19 -11.12 9.75
CA GLY A 127 2.30 -9.99 9.46
C GLY A 127 1.06 -9.82 10.34
N SER A 128 0.88 -10.67 11.35
CA SER A 128 -0.24 -10.62 12.30
C SER A 128 0.23 -10.19 13.70
N LYS A 129 1.29 -9.38 13.77
CA LYS A 129 1.91 -8.99 15.04
C LYS A 129 1.04 -8.00 15.80
N LYS A 130 1.15 -7.99 17.12
CA LYS A 130 0.29 -7.18 17.98
C LYS A 130 1.03 -6.51 19.11
N CYS A 131 0.47 -5.39 19.53
CA CYS A 131 0.44 -4.98 20.93
C CYS A 131 -0.75 -5.72 21.59
#